data_AF-A0A7C8F5J4-F1
#
_entry.id   AF-A0A7C8F5J4-F1
#
_cell.length_a   1.000
_cell.length_b   1.000
_cell.length_c   1.000
_cell.angle_alpha   90.00
_cell.angle_beta   90.00
_cell.angle_gamma   90.00
#
_symmetry.space_group_name_H-M   'P 1'
#
loop_
_entity.id
_entity.type
_entity.pdbx_description
1 polymer ?
#
loop_
_entity_poly.entity_id
_entity_poly.type
_entity_poly.pdbx_seq_one_letter_code
_entity_poly.pdbx_strand_id
1 'polypeptide(L)' 'MAASIPVTYEKGKLYDLNIADLQPDSDQPRKYFDEQALAELKASIEKLGALQPVLVRLGTGV' A
#
# COMPACT_ATOMS: atom_id res chain seq x y z
N MET A 1 17.13 -2.92 20.04
CA MET A 1 18.07 -2.33 19.05
C MET A 1 17.92 -3.12 17.77
N ALA A 2 17.10 -2.65 16.83
CA ALA A 2 16.97 -3.26 15.51
C ALA A 2 17.72 -2.36 14.52
N ALA A 3 18.72 -2.94 13.86
CA ALA A 3 19.56 -2.25 12.90
C ALA A 3 18.69 -1.69 11.75
N SER A 4 18.75 -0.38 11.55
CA SER A 4 18.22 0.30 10.37
C SER A 4 19.09 -0.08 9.17
N ILE A 5 18.71 -1.14 8.47
CA ILE A 5 19.25 -1.40 7.13
C ILE A 5 18.70 -0.27 6.25
N PRO A 6 19.55 0.50 5.53
CA PRO A 6 19.05 1.44 4.53
C PRO A 6 18.40 0.62 3.42
N VAL A 7 17.08 0.47 3.50
CA VAL A 7 16.27 -0.13 2.44
C VAL A 7 16.25 0.84 1.27
N THR A 8 17.18 0.65 0.34
CA THR A 8 17.23 1.40 -0.92
C THR A 8 16.16 0.83 -1.85
N TYR A 9 14.98 1.45 -1.87
CA TYR A 9 13.93 1.10 -2.82
C TYR A 9 14.22 1.74 -4.18
N GLU A 10 14.51 0.93 -5.18
CA GLU A 10 14.64 1.39 -6.56
C GLU A 10 13.28 1.54 -7.25
N LYS A 11 13.09 2.66 -7.94
CA LYS A 11 11.89 2.92 -8.75
C LYS A 11 11.77 1.87 -9.86
N GLY A 12 10.59 1.25 -9.97
CA GLY A 12 10.30 0.26 -11.00
C GLY A 12 10.63 -1.18 -10.62
N LYS A 13 11.13 -1.43 -9.40
CA LYS A 13 11.20 -2.78 -8.81
C LYS A 13 9.95 -3.04 -7.96
N LEU A 14 9.48 -4.29 -8.01
CA LEU A 14 8.42 -4.79 -7.15
C LEU A 14 9.05 -5.27 -5.84
N TYR A 15 8.42 -4.92 -4.72
CA TYR A 15 8.83 -5.33 -3.38
C TYR A 15 7.61 -5.87 -2.64
N ASP A 16 7.79 -6.97 -1.93
CA ASP A 16 6.79 -7.47 -0.98
C ASP A 16 6.96 -6.73 0.34
N LEU A 17 5.91 -6.02 0.74
CA LEU A 17 5.87 -5.24 1.98
C LEU A 17 4.79 -5.79 2.89
N ASN A 18 5.06 -5.75 4.20
CA ASN A 18 4.04 -6.10 5.18
C ASN A 18 3.01 -4.96 5.28
N ILE A 19 1.73 -5.31 5.29
CA ILE A 19 0.62 -4.34 5.38
C ILE A 19 0.70 -3.54 6.68
N ALA A 20 1.21 -4.14 7.76
CA ALA A 20 1.37 -3.49 9.07
C ALA A 20 2.35 -2.31 9.05
N ASP A 21 3.28 -2.28 8.09
CA ASP A 21 4.27 -1.20 7.95
C ASP A 21 3.75 -0.04 7.06
N LEU A 22 2.54 -0.16 6.50
CA LEU A 22 1.95 0.83 5.61
C LEU A 22 1.05 1.79 6.39
N GLN A 23 1.33 3.09 6.27
CA GLN A 23 0.48 4.16 6.78
C GLN A 23 -0.39 4.71 5.63
N PRO A 24 -1.66 5.08 5.87
CA PRO A 24 -2.44 5.83 4.89
C PRO A 24 -1.77 7.17 4.58
N ASP A 25 -1.84 7.57 3.31
CA ASP A 25 -1.31 8.85 2.88
C ASP A 25 -2.24 10.00 3.31
N SER A 26 -1.71 10.94 4.10
CA SER A 26 -2.42 12.14 4.56
C SER A 26 -2.98 13.00 3.42
N ASP A 27 -2.31 13.01 2.25
CA ASP A 27 -2.70 13.80 1.09
C ASP A 27 -3.66 13.05 0.15
N GLN A 28 -4.26 11.94 0.58
CA GLN A 28 -5.21 11.20 -0.25
C GLN A 28 -6.39 12.11 -0.70
N PRO A 29 -6.56 12.34 -2.02
CA PRO A 29 -7.63 13.21 -2.53
C PRO A 29 -9.00 12.55 -2.41
N ARG A 30 -9.05 11.21 -2.46
CA ARG A 30 -10.28 10.46 -2.23
C ARG A 30 -10.59 10.41 -0.73
N LYS A 31 -11.56 11.21 -0.30
CA LYS A 31 -12.05 11.23 1.09
C LYS A 31 -13.28 10.36 1.33
N TYR A 32 -14.04 10.03 0.28
CA TYR A 32 -15.24 9.20 0.37
C TYR A 32 -15.03 7.84 -0.29
N PHE A 33 -15.38 6.79 0.43
CA PHE A 33 -15.40 5.42 -0.05
C PHE A 33 -16.83 4.91 -0.04
N ASP A 34 -17.30 4.44 -1.19
CA ASP A 34 -18.57 3.75 -1.29
C ASP A 34 -18.36 2.32 -0.79
N GLU A 35 -19.14 1.91 0.22
CA GLU A 35 -19.04 0.60 0.85
C GLU A 35 -19.33 -0.55 -0.12
N GLN A 36 -20.25 -0.36 -1.07
CA GLN A 36 -20.58 -1.38 -2.07
C GLN A 36 -19.41 -1.58 -3.02
N ALA A 37 -18.86 -0.49 -3.55
CA ALA A 37 -17.70 -0.56 -4.45
C ALA A 37 -16.46 -1.15 -3.75
N LEU A 38 -16.29 -0.92 -2.45
CA LEU A 38 -15.20 -1.48 -1.66
C LEU A 38 -15.37 -2.99 -1.45
N ALA A 39 -16.59 -3.44 -1.18
CA ALA A 39 -16.90 -4.87 -1.08
C ALA A 39 -16.68 -5.61 -2.41
N GLU A 40 -17.07 -5.01 -3.53
CA GLU A 40 -16.81 -5.55 -4.87
C GLU A 40 -15.31 -5.64 -5.18
N LEU A 41 -14.55 -4.58 -4.86
CA LEU A 41 -13.11 -4.58 -5.05
C LEU A 41 -12.43 -5.68 -4.22
N LYS A 42 -12.83 -5.84 -2.96
CA LYS A 42 -12.33 -6.92 -2.09
C LYS A 42 -12.60 -8.29 -2.72
N ALA A 43 -13.83 -8.55 -3.15
CA ALA A 43 -14.19 -9.83 -3.76
C ALA A 43 -13.42 -10.10 -5.07
N SER A 44 -13.09 -9.05 -5.83
CA SER A 44 -12.25 -9.16 -7.02
C SER A 44 -10.79 -9.51 -6.66
N ILE A 45 -10.22 -8.82 -5.68
CA ILE A 45 -8.85 -9.07 -5.19
C ILE A 45 -8.73 -10.48 -4.60
N GLU A 46 -9.73 -10.99 -3.89
CA GLU A 46 -9.72 -12.36 -3.36
C GLU A 46 -9.73 -13.43 -4.47
N LYS A 47 -10.35 -13.15 -5.62
CA LYS A 47 -10.44 -14.10 -6.74
C LYS A 47 -9.24 -14.05 -7.68
N LEU A 48 -8.74 -12.86 -7.99
CA LEU A 48 -7.73 -12.64 -9.04
C LEU A 48 -6.38 -12.18 -8.47
N GLY A 49 -6.33 -11.84 -7.18
CA GLY A 49 -5.21 -11.11 -6.60
C GLY A 49 -5.25 -9.62 -6.94
N ALA A 50 -4.30 -8.86 -6.39
CA ALA A 50 -4.10 -7.47 -6.78
C ALA A 50 -3.45 -7.40 -8.16
N LEU A 51 -4.23 -7.08 -9.19
CA LEU A 51 -3.76 -6.97 -10.58
C LEU A 51 -2.70 -5.90 -10.78
N GLN A 52 -2.74 -4.83 -9.98
CA GLN A 52 -1.82 -3.71 -10.06
C GLN A 52 -1.07 -3.55 -8.74
N PRO A 53 0.26 -3.36 -8.79
CA PRO A 53 1.05 -3.08 -7.59
C PRO A 53 0.66 -1.73 -7.01
N VAL A 54 0.67 -1.64 -5.68
CA VAL A 54 0.38 -0.41 -4.96
C VAL A 54 1.64 0.47 -4.98
N LEU A 55 1.47 1.74 -5.35
CA LEU A 55 2.54 2.72 -5.27
C LEU A 55 2.68 3.20 -3.84
N VAL A 56 3.89 3.10 -3.30
CA VAL A 56 4.23 3.55 -1.96
C VAL A 56 5.32 4.61 -2.02
N ARG A 57 5.33 5.48 -1.01
CA ARG A 57 6.42 6.42 -0.75
C ARG A 57 6.99 6.13 0.62
N LEU A 58 8.29 6.34 0.80
CA LEU A 58 8.91 6.31 2.12
C LEU A 58 8.28 7.43 2.95
N GLY A 59 7.45 7.06 3.93
CA GLY A 59 6.97 7.99 4.94
C GLY A 59 8.08 8.25 5.94
N THR A 60 8.37 9.51 6.21
CA THR A 60 9.09 9.87 7.44
C THR A 60 8.11 9.68 8.58
N GLY A 61 8.07 8.47 9.16
CA GLY A 61 7.28 8.21 10.36
C GLY A 61 7.69 9.21 11.44
N VAL A 62 6.71 9.93 11.99
CA VAL A 62 6.89 10.75 13.20
C VAL A 62 6.92 9.86 14.43
#